data_AF-A0A0F9GKP3-F1
#
_entry.id   AF-A0A0F9GKP3-F1
#
_cell.length_a   1.000
_cell.length_b   1.000
_cell.length_c   1.000
_cell.angle_alpha   90.00
_cell.angle_beta   90.00
_cell.angle_gamma   90.00
#
_symmetry.space_group_name_H-M   'P 1'
#
loop_
_entity.id
_entity.type
_entity.pdbx_description
1 polymer ?
#
loop_
_entity_poly.entity_id
_entity_poly.type
_entity_poly.pdbx_seq_one_letter_code
_entity_poly.pdbx_strand_id
1 'polypeptide(L)'
;MLGAISIIIITLLTISYFYLKCSVLKSFATVMAAILGLIIAFSYYEGLADMLISRGHVSQWAQGFIFFLLFVLSFALIRVGTDYVVGANISFGEVSTRITAVIAGILTGMIISGVFVITIALL
;
A
#
# COMPACT_ATOMS: atom_id res chain seq x y z
N MET A 1 14.87 -16.66 1.18
CA MET A 1 15.24 -16.17 -0.17
C MET A 1 14.03 -15.66 -0.96
N LEU A 2 12.89 -16.35 -0.99
CA LEU A 2 11.68 -15.91 -1.72
C LEU A 2 11.17 -14.51 -1.33
N GLY A 3 11.17 -14.17 -0.03
CA GLY A 3 10.70 -12.85 0.45
C GLY A 3 11.56 -11.66 0.00
N ALA A 4 12.89 -11.84 -0.16
CA ALA A 4 13.75 -10.75 -0.64
C ALA A 4 13.51 -10.45 -2.13
N ILE A 5 13.22 -11.49 -2.91
CA ILE A 5 12.95 -11.36 -4.36
C ILE A 5 11.62 -10.66 -4.59
N SER A 6 10.57 -11.01 -3.83
CA SER A 6 9.26 -10.33 -3.94
C SER A 6 9.35 -8.84 -3.58
N ILE A 7 10.14 -8.48 -2.56
CA ILE A 7 10.38 -7.07 -2.20
C ILE A 7 11.01 -6.31 -3.37
N ILE A 8 12.07 -6.85 -3.99
CA ILE A 8 12.76 -6.19 -5.09
C ILE A 8 11.83 -6.00 -6.30
N ILE A 9 11.06 -7.04 -6.66
CA ILE A 9 10.15 -6.99 -7.80
C ILE A 9 9.02 -5.98 -7.56
N ILE A 10 8.37 -6.02 -6.40
CA ILE A 10 7.29 -5.10 -6.04
C ILE A 10 7.81 -3.66 -6.04
N THR A 11 9.00 -3.43 -5.47
CA THR A 11 9.60 -2.11 -5.41
C THR A 11 9.92 -1.56 -6.81
N LEU A 12 10.48 -2.37 -7.70
CA LEU A 12 10.74 -1.99 -9.10
C LEU A 12 9.45 -1.67 -9.88
N LEU A 13 8.38 -2.45 -9.67
CA LEU A 13 7.06 -2.20 -10.26
C LEU A 13 6.48 -0.85 -9.78
N THR A 14 6.54 -0.57 -8.48
CA THR A 14 6.07 0.71 -7.93
C THR A 14 6.91 1.90 -8.42
N ILE A 15 8.23 1.78 -8.50
CA ILE A 15 9.09 2.83 -9.07
C ILE A 15 8.69 3.12 -10.50
N SER A 16 8.50 2.09 -11.32
CA SER A 16 8.11 2.23 -12.73
C SER A 16 6.74 2.90 -12.88
N TYR A 17 5.77 2.54 -12.04
CA TYR A 17 4.44 3.14 -12.04
C TYR A 17 4.47 4.63 -11.64
N PHE A 18 5.21 4.97 -10.59
CA PHE A 18 5.34 6.36 -10.13
C PHE A 18 6.09 7.24 -11.13
N TYR A 19 7.13 6.69 -11.76
CA TYR A 19 7.92 7.38 -12.77
C TYR A 19 7.10 7.77 -14.01
N LEU A 20 6.14 6.93 -14.40
CA LEU A 20 5.33 7.14 -15.61
C LEU A 20 4.08 8.00 -15.37
N LYS A 21 3.53 8.04 -14.14
CA LYS A 21 2.17 8.60 -13.91
C LYS A 21 2.00 9.61 -12.76
N CYS A 22 3.00 9.85 -11.91
CA CYS A 22 2.79 10.70 -10.72
C CYS A 22 3.51 12.06 -10.79
N SER A 23 2.75 13.13 -10.49
CA SER A 23 3.29 14.44 -10.09
C SER A 23 3.75 14.41 -8.63
N VAL A 24 4.59 15.38 -8.22
CA VAL A 24 5.16 15.50 -6.85
C VAL A 24 4.11 15.33 -5.76
N LEU A 25 3.00 16.08 -5.85
CA LEU A 25 1.94 16.06 -4.85
C LEU A 25 1.21 14.70 -4.81
N LYS A 26 0.97 14.11 -6.00
CA LYS A 26 0.35 12.78 -6.12
C LYS A 26 1.25 11.68 -5.57
N SER A 27 2.57 11.78 -5.76
CA SER A 27 3.55 10.84 -5.22
C SER A 27 3.57 10.85 -3.70
N PHE A 28 3.54 12.03 -3.09
CA PHE A 28 3.48 12.16 -1.63
C PHE A 28 2.14 11.64 -1.07
N ALA A 29 1.04 12.01 -1.70
CA ALA A 29 -0.30 11.53 -1.36
C ALA A 29 -0.41 9.99 -1.34
N THR A 30 0.18 9.30 -2.32
CA THR A 30 0.22 7.83 -2.37
C THR A 30 0.97 7.24 -1.18
N VAL A 31 2.11 7.81 -0.81
CA VAL A 31 2.91 7.31 0.32
C VAL A 31 2.11 7.46 1.60
N MET A 32 1.49 8.61 1.82
CA MET A 32 0.62 8.83 2.98
C MET A 32 -0.58 7.89 2.99
N ALA A 33 -1.22 7.64 1.84
CA ALA A 33 -2.29 6.66 1.72
C ALA A 33 -1.83 5.24 2.08
N ALA A 34 -0.61 4.85 1.69
CA ALA A 34 -0.04 3.55 2.05
C ALA A 34 0.24 3.44 3.54
N ILE A 35 0.79 4.48 4.17
CA ILE A 35 1.05 4.50 5.62
C ILE A 35 -0.27 4.43 6.40
N LEU A 36 -1.26 5.24 6.04
CA LEU A 36 -2.55 5.25 6.72
C LEU A 36 -3.31 3.94 6.52
N GLY A 37 -3.29 3.38 5.30
CA GLY A 37 -3.86 2.06 5.03
C GLY A 37 -3.19 0.95 5.84
N LEU A 38 -1.87 1.02 6.03
CA LEU A 38 -1.12 0.10 6.88
C LEU A 38 -1.56 0.18 8.34
N ILE A 39 -1.69 1.40 8.88
CA ILE A 39 -2.14 1.63 10.26
C ILE A 39 -3.54 1.05 10.47
N ILE A 40 -4.47 1.30 9.54
CA ILE A 40 -5.84 0.77 9.59
C ILE A 40 -5.83 -0.76 9.51
N ALA A 41 -5.05 -1.35 8.60
CA ALA A 41 -4.94 -2.80 8.49
C ALA A 41 -4.47 -3.43 9.80
N PHE A 42 -3.38 -2.93 10.39
CA PHE A 42 -2.88 -3.43 11.67
C PHE A 42 -3.82 -3.18 12.85
N SER A 43 -4.59 -2.11 12.84
CA SER A 43 -5.49 -1.78 13.95
C SER A 43 -6.71 -2.69 14.03
N TYR A 44 -7.20 -3.19 12.88
CA TYR A 44 -8.52 -3.85 12.80
C TYR A 44 -8.48 -5.31 12.33
N TYR A 45 -7.36 -5.81 11.81
CA TYR A 45 -7.34 -7.17 11.23
C TYR A 45 -7.63 -8.27 12.25
N GLU A 46 -7.10 -8.20 13.48
CA GLU A 46 -7.32 -9.21 14.51
C GLU A 46 -8.79 -9.29 14.91
N GLY A 47 -9.39 -8.16 15.27
CA GLY A 47 -10.79 -8.12 15.70
C GLY A 47 -11.77 -8.60 14.61
N LEU A 48 -11.52 -8.25 13.35
CA LEU A 48 -12.34 -8.70 12.23
C LEU A 48 -12.12 -10.18 11.89
N ALA A 49 -10.88 -10.67 12.02
CA ALA A 49 -10.57 -12.08 11.82
C ALA A 49 -11.20 -12.96 12.90
N ASP A 50 -11.12 -12.57 14.17
CA ASP A 50 -11.72 -13.31 15.26
C ASP A 50 -13.25 -13.38 15.14
N MET A 51 -13.89 -12.29 14.70
CA MET A 51 -15.32 -12.31 14.40
C MET A 51 -15.70 -13.28 13.28
N LEU A 52 -14.86 -13.40 12.24
CA LEU A 52 -15.10 -14.34 11.13
C LEU A 52 -14.85 -15.80 11.54
N ILE A 53 -13.80 -16.05 12.33
CA ILE A 53 -13.45 -17.37 12.84
C ILE A 53 -14.50 -17.86 13.84
N SER A 54 -14.95 -16.99 14.75
CA SER A 54 -15.99 -17.31 15.75
C SER A 54 -17.32 -17.75 15.13
N ARG A 55 -17.63 -17.28 13.92
CA ARG A 55 -18.84 -17.69 13.17
C ARG A 55 -18.67 -18.97 12.35
N GLY A 56 -17.53 -19.65 12.46
CA GLY A 56 -17.29 -20.97 11.86
C GLY A 56 -17.12 -20.98 10.33
N HIS A 57 -17.01 -19.82 9.69
CA HIS A 57 -16.98 -19.73 8.23
C HIS A 57 -15.57 -19.84 7.63
N VAL A 58 -14.48 -19.64 8.40
CA VAL A 58 -13.12 -19.58 7.84
C VAL A 58 -12.06 -20.15 8.80
N SER A 59 -11.07 -20.85 8.23
CA SER A 59 -9.90 -21.45 8.90
C SER A 59 -8.82 -20.40 9.24
N GLN A 60 -7.68 -20.85 9.77
CA GLN A 60 -6.50 -20.05 10.17
C GLN A 60 -6.01 -19.05 9.10
N TRP A 61 -6.33 -19.31 7.83
CA TRP A 61 -5.96 -18.50 6.66
C TRP A 61 -6.75 -17.18 6.58
N ALA A 62 -7.78 -17.01 7.42
CA ALA A 62 -8.63 -15.83 7.46
C ALA A 62 -7.86 -14.56 7.85
N GLN A 63 -6.91 -14.67 8.78
CA GLN A 63 -6.17 -13.52 9.31
C GLN A 63 -5.35 -12.82 8.22
N GLY A 64 -4.55 -13.58 7.46
CA GLY A 64 -3.81 -13.03 6.32
C GLY A 64 -4.72 -12.40 5.27
N PHE A 65 -5.81 -13.06 4.90
CA PHE A 65 -6.73 -12.56 3.88
C PHE A 65 -7.43 -11.26 4.31
N ILE A 66 -7.91 -11.19 5.56
CA ILE A 66 -8.58 -10.00 6.10
C ILE A 66 -7.60 -8.83 6.24
N PHE A 67 -6.37 -9.09 6.68
CA PHE A 67 -5.32 -8.09 6.74
C PHE A 67 -5.03 -7.49 5.35
N PHE A 68 -4.84 -8.33 4.34
CA PHE A 68 -4.59 -7.88 2.97
C PHE A 68 -5.78 -7.09 2.41
N LEU A 69 -7.00 -7.57 2.65
CA LEU A 69 -8.22 -6.93 2.15
C LEU A 69 -8.44 -5.57 2.81
N LEU A 70 -8.23 -5.45 4.13
CA LEU A 70 -8.28 -4.18 4.85
C LEU A 70 -7.26 -3.19 4.30
N PHE A 71 -6.02 -3.63 4.08
CA PHE A 71 -4.99 -2.76 3.52
C PHE A 71 -5.38 -2.26 2.14
N VAL A 72 -5.80 -3.15 1.22
CA VAL A 72 -6.19 -2.77 -0.14
C VAL A 72 -7.38 -1.82 -0.13
N LEU A 73 -8.40 -2.09 0.69
CA LEU A 73 -9.61 -1.27 0.77
C LEU A 73 -9.32 0.12 1.34
N SER A 74 -8.59 0.20 2.45
CA SER A 74 -8.23 1.47 3.08
C SER A 74 -7.25 2.28 2.24
N PHE A 75 -6.25 1.62 1.63
CA PHE A 75 -5.36 2.26 0.66
C PHE A 75 -6.13 2.84 -0.52
N ALA A 76 -7.05 2.07 -1.12
CA ALA A 76 -7.84 2.52 -2.26
C ALA A 76 -8.76 3.70 -1.89
N LEU A 77 -9.44 3.63 -0.73
CA LEU A 77 -10.31 4.70 -0.26
C LEU A 77 -9.54 6.01 -0.04
N ILE A 78 -8.41 5.94 0.67
CA ILE A 78 -7.59 7.13 0.94
C ILE A 78 -6.95 7.62 -0.36
N ARG A 79 -6.56 6.72 -1.27
CA ARG A 79 -5.98 7.12 -2.55
C ARG A 79 -6.99 7.87 -3.41
N VAL A 80 -8.20 7.34 -3.56
CA VAL A 80 -9.30 8.01 -4.28
C VAL A 80 -9.63 9.34 -3.63
N GLY A 81 -9.74 9.38 -2.29
CA GLY A 81 -9.98 10.62 -1.55
C GLY A 81 -8.90 11.68 -1.82
N THR A 82 -7.63 11.27 -1.80
CA THR A 82 -6.54 12.22 -2.07
C THR A 82 -6.50 12.65 -3.54
N ASP A 83 -6.84 11.79 -4.49
CA ASP A 83 -6.92 12.17 -5.91
C ASP A 83 -8.05 13.18 -6.17
N TYR A 84 -9.16 13.14 -5.41
CA TYR A 84 -10.20 14.18 -5.44
C TYR A 84 -9.72 15.52 -4.86
N VAL A 85 -8.95 15.50 -3.77
CA VAL A 85 -8.46 16.72 -3.10
C VAL A 85 -7.32 17.38 -3.89
N VAL A 86 -6.43 16.58 -4.48
CA VAL A 86 -5.20 17.02 -5.17
C VAL A 86 -5.45 17.34 -6.65
N GLY A 87 -6.68 17.73 -7.03
CA GLY A 87 -7.13 17.93 -8.42
C GLY A 87 -6.26 18.83 -9.33
N ALA A 88 -5.25 19.52 -8.82
CA ALA A 88 -4.26 20.25 -9.59
C ALA A 88 -2.95 19.47 -9.78
N ASN A 89 -2.57 19.19 -11.04
CA ASN A 89 -1.22 18.78 -11.40
C ASN A 89 -0.26 19.97 -11.24
N ILE A 90 0.15 20.27 -10.01
CA ILE A 90 1.19 21.26 -9.75
C ILE A 90 2.52 20.62 -10.12
N SER A 91 3.05 20.96 -11.30
CA SER A 91 4.34 20.48 -11.78
C SER A 91 5.45 21.40 -11.24
N PHE A 92 6.18 20.92 -10.23
CA PHE A 92 7.39 21.59 -9.75
C PHE A 92 8.61 21.20 -10.61
N GLY A 93 8.55 21.44 -11.92
CA GLY A 93 9.64 21.10 -12.84
C GLY A 93 9.91 19.59 -13.00
N GLU A 94 10.50 19.20 -14.13
CA GLU A 94 10.69 17.78 -14.46
C GLU A 94 11.68 17.06 -13.55
N VAL A 95 12.74 17.75 -13.12
CA VAL A 95 13.80 17.15 -12.29
C VAL A 95 13.30 16.84 -10.88
N SER A 96 12.61 17.79 -10.23
CA SER A 96 12.03 17.56 -8.90
C SER A 96 10.96 16.45 -8.96
N THR A 97 10.10 16.50 -9.98
CA THR A 97 9.05 15.48 -10.16
C THR A 97 9.61 14.07 -10.26
N ARG A 98 10.70 13.86 -11.02
CA ARG A 98 11.33 12.53 -11.13
C ARG A 98 11.98 12.08 -9.81
N ILE A 99 12.69 12.96 -9.11
CA ILE A 99 13.34 12.61 -7.85
C ILE A 99 12.28 12.24 -6.80
N THR A 100 11.23 13.05 -6.64
CA THR A 100 10.18 12.75 -5.66
C THR A 100 9.40 11.49 -6.05
N ALA A 101 9.15 11.25 -7.33
CA ALA A 101 8.49 10.03 -7.80
C ALA A 101 9.32 8.77 -7.50
N VAL A 102 10.64 8.81 -7.66
CA VAL A 102 11.53 7.67 -7.35
C VAL A 102 11.54 7.41 -5.85
N ILE A 103 11.75 8.43 -5.02
CA ILE A 103 11.79 8.28 -3.55
C ILE A 103 10.45 7.76 -3.02
N ALA A 104 9.34 8.36 -3.48
CA ALA A 104 8.00 7.94 -3.10
C ALA A 104 7.69 6.52 -3.61
N GLY A 105 8.11 6.17 -4.82
CA GLY A 105 7.96 4.83 -5.38
C GLY A 105 8.70 3.77 -4.56
N ILE A 106 9.94 4.06 -4.12
CA ILE A 106 10.71 3.16 -3.24
C ILE A 106 9.99 2.97 -1.90
N LEU A 107 9.58 4.07 -1.24
CA LEU A 107 8.90 3.99 0.06
C LEU A 107 7.58 3.22 -0.03
N THR A 108 6.76 3.54 -1.03
CA THR A 108 5.46 2.87 -1.22
C THR A 108 5.65 1.40 -1.57
N GLY A 109 6.64 1.08 -2.40
CA GLY A 109 7.03 -0.29 -2.75
C GLY A 109 7.47 -1.10 -1.55
N MET A 110 8.29 -0.51 -0.67
CA MET A 110 8.68 -1.14 0.59
C MET A 110 7.47 -1.43 1.48
N ILE A 111 6.55 -0.48 1.64
CA ILE A 111 5.33 -0.68 2.44
C ILE A 111 4.48 -1.83 1.88
N ILE A 112 4.19 -1.81 0.57
CA ILE A 112 3.36 -2.84 -0.07
C ILE A 112 4.03 -4.21 0.00
N SER A 113 5.36 -4.27 -0.20
CA SER A 113 6.09 -5.52 -0.07
C SER A 113 6.08 -6.07 1.35
N GLY A 114 6.19 -5.19 2.36
CA GLY A 114 6.06 -5.57 3.76
C GLY A 114 4.68 -6.16 4.06
N VAL A 115 3.61 -5.51 3.61
CA VAL A 115 2.23 -6.02 3.74
C VAL A 115 2.09 -7.40 3.11
N PHE A 116 2.68 -7.62 1.93
CA PHE A 116 2.64 -8.90 1.24
C PHE A 116 3.35 -10.01 2.03
N VAL A 117 4.52 -9.72 2.59
CA VAL A 117 5.27 -10.66 3.44
C VAL A 117 4.50 -10.99 4.72
N ILE A 118 3.89 -10.00 5.37
CA ILE A 118 3.06 -10.19 6.56
C ILE A 118 1.83 -11.03 6.24
N THR A 119 1.18 -10.77 5.11
CA THR A 119 0.01 -11.54 4.64
C THR A 119 0.34 -13.02 4.49
N ILE A 120 1.50 -13.34 3.89
CA ILE A 120 1.97 -14.72 3.74
C ILE A 120 2.35 -15.33 5.09
N ALA A 121 2.88 -14.55 6.02
CA ALA A 121 3.22 -15.03 7.36
C ALA A 121 1.99 -15.32 8.24
N LEU A 122 0.86 -14.67 7.96
CA LEU A 122 -0.43 -14.84 8.66
C LEU A 122 -1.38 -15.82 7.96
N LEU A 123 -0.91 -16.51 6.92
CA LEU A 123 -1.62 -17.56 6.18
C LEU A 123 -1.25 -18.94 6.73
#